data_AF-A0A087L7L6-F1
#
_entry.id   AF-A0A087L7L6-F1
#
_cell.length_a   1.000
_cell.length_b   1.000
_cell.length_c   1.000
_cell.angle_alpha   90.00
_cell.angle_beta   90.00
_cell.angle_gamma   90.00
#
_symmetry.space_group_name_H-M   'P 1'
#
loop_
_entity.id
_entity.type
_entity.pdbx_description
1 polymer ?
#
loop_
_entity_poly.entity_id
_entity_poly.type
_entity_poly.pdbx_seq_one_letter_code
_entity_poly.pdbx_strand_id
1 'polypeptide(L)'
;MSQSNTLRVLFCIGVNQNFFDATGPEAKQVWQAFGVMMKGMAEMPGIRVIGNMDDDQIMVGPSPGWPWTTYVLADADTLDCVSAVCNLFRSTPVGEGTYKLWKYCKVEARVGRELIIQH
;
A
#
# COMPACT_ATOMS: atom_id res chain seq x y z
N MET A 1 -0.30 -32.24 -0.49
CA MET A 1 -1.07 -31.01 -0.72
C MET A 1 -0.29 -30.17 -1.72
N SER A 2 -0.86 -29.84 -2.88
CA SER A 2 -0.22 -28.92 -3.82
C SER A 2 -0.13 -27.54 -3.17
N GLN A 3 1.05 -26.91 -3.13
CA GLN A 3 1.13 -25.50 -2.77
C GLN A 3 0.17 -24.71 -3.65
N SER A 4 -0.65 -23.83 -3.06
CA SER A 4 -1.37 -22.84 -3.85
C SER A 4 -0.31 -21.97 -4.53
N ASN A 5 -0.51 -21.66 -5.81
CA ASN A 5 0.41 -20.84 -6.60
C ASN A 5 0.29 -19.35 -6.25
N THR A 6 -0.18 -19.03 -5.05
CA THR A 6 -0.56 -17.71 -4.59
C THR A 6 0.62 -17.05 -3.88
N LEU A 7 0.89 -15.81 -4.24
CA LEU A 7 1.94 -15.00 -3.65
C LEU A 7 1.42 -14.36 -2.36
N ARG A 8 2.12 -14.55 -1.24
CA ARG A 8 1.86 -13.79 -0.01
C ARG A 8 2.66 -12.50 -0.09
N VAL A 9 1.99 -11.36 -0.03
CA VAL A 9 2.61 -10.05 -0.25
C VAL A 9 2.35 -9.14 0.93
N LEU A 10 3.41 -8.50 1.41
CA LEU A 10 3.33 -7.38 2.33
C LEU A 10 3.64 -6.10 1.56
N PHE A 11 2.62 -5.26 1.35
CA PHE A 11 2.80 -3.92 0.83
C PHE A 11 3.18 -3.00 1.99
N CYS A 12 4.43 -2.55 1.97
CA CYS A 12 5.02 -1.64 2.93
C CYS A 12 4.89 -0.21 2.40
N ILE A 13 4.14 0.65 3.07
CA ILE A 13 3.84 2.01 2.62
C ILE A 13 4.53 3.00 3.54
N GLY A 14 5.30 3.91 2.96
CA GLY A 14 5.90 5.04 3.66
C GLY A 14 5.25 6.35 3.23
N VAL A 15 4.78 7.15 4.19
CA VAL A 15 4.39 8.54 3.93
C VAL A 15 5.65 9.42 3.84
N ASN A 16 5.68 10.32 2.88
CA ASN A 16 6.80 11.22 2.59
C ASN A 16 6.68 12.55 3.36
N GLN A 17 7.79 13.28 3.49
CA GLN A 17 7.85 14.56 4.23
C GLN A 17 6.84 15.60 3.75
N ASN A 18 6.59 15.68 2.44
CA ASN A 18 5.67 16.64 1.85
C ASN A 18 4.19 16.42 2.22
N PHE A 19 3.81 15.29 2.81
CA PHE A 19 2.50 15.16 3.46
C PHE A 19 2.48 15.87 4.81
N PHE A 20 3.56 15.75 5.59
CA PHE A 20 3.67 16.40 6.90
C PHE A 20 3.83 17.92 6.77
N ASP A 21 4.42 18.39 5.67
CA ASP A 21 4.51 19.81 5.33
C ASP A 21 3.19 20.38 4.77
N ALA A 22 2.23 19.51 4.42
CA ALA A 22 1.01 19.92 3.73
C ALA A 22 0.09 20.73 4.64
N THR A 23 -0.65 21.66 4.04
CA THR A 23 -1.76 22.33 4.73
C THR A 23 -2.87 21.33 5.07
N GLY A 24 -3.69 21.62 6.08
CA GLY A 24 -4.83 20.76 6.44
C GLY A 24 -5.75 20.40 5.27
N PRO A 25 -6.14 21.35 4.38
CA PRO A 25 -6.91 21.04 3.17
C PRO A 25 -6.20 20.09 2.21
N GLU A 26 -4.90 20.28 1.96
CA GLU A 26 -4.11 19.40 1.09
C GLU A 26 -3.95 18.00 1.69
N ALA A 27 -3.63 17.90 2.99
CA ALA A 27 -3.56 16.64 3.71
C ALA A 27 -4.88 15.86 3.64
N LYS A 28 -6.03 16.55 3.72
CA LYS A 28 -7.36 15.92 3.54
C LYS A 28 -7.54 15.34 2.14
N GLN A 29 -7.07 16.01 1.10
CA GLN A 29 -7.11 15.48 -0.27
C GLN A 29 -6.22 14.24 -0.43
N VAL A 30 -5.04 14.23 0.21
CA VAL A 30 -4.16 13.05 0.23
C VAL A 30 -4.84 11.88 0.94
N TRP A 31 -5.49 12.12 2.09
CA TRP A 31 -6.26 11.10 2.81
C TRP A 31 -7.38 10.50 1.96
N GLN A 32 -8.10 11.33 1.20
CA GLN A 32 -9.14 10.85 0.27
C GLN A 32 -8.53 9.98 -0.84
N ALA A 33 -7.42 10.40 -1.44
CA ALA A 33 -6.70 9.62 -2.44
C ALA A 33 -6.18 8.29 -1.88
N PHE A 34 -5.69 8.29 -0.64
CA PHE A 34 -5.26 7.08 0.05
C PHE A 34 -6.43 6.09 0.23
N GLY A 35 -7.60 6.58 0.64
CA GLY A 35 -8.83 5.78 0.73
C GLY A 35 -9.26 5.18 -0.63
N VAL A 36 -9.16 5.95 -1.72
CA VAL A 36 -9.41 5.45 -3.08
C VAL A 36 -8.41 4.35 -3.45
N MET A 37 -7.12 4.53 -3.14
CA MET A 37 -6.09 3.51 -3.38
C MET A 37 -6.37 2.23 -2.59
N MET A 38 -6.69 2.32 -1.30
CA MET A 38 -7.03 1.16 -0.46
C MET A 38 -8.26 0.41 -0.97
N LYS A 39 -9.30 1.14 -1.39
CA LYS A 39 -10.48 0.55 -2.04
C LYS A 39 -10.10 -0.13 -3.36
N GLY A 40 -9.29 0.53 -4.18
CA GLY A 40 -8.79 -0.03 -5.44
C GLY A 40 -7.99 -1.32 -5.26
N MET A 41 -7.21 -1.44 -4.18
CA MET A 41 -6.53 -2.69 -3.82
C MET A 41 -7.52 -3.80 -3.45
N ALA A 42 -8.52 -3.48 -2.62
CA ALA A 42 -9.50 -4.46 -2.13
C ALA A 42 -10.43 -4.98 -3.25
N GLU A 43 -10.69 -4.16 -4.26
CA GLU A 43 -11.55 -4.49 -5.41
C GLU A 43 -10.75 -5.06 -6.60
N MET A 44 -9.42 -5.10 -6.53
CA MET A 44 -8.57 -5.53 -7.66
C MET A 44 -8.69 -7.04 -7.91
N PRO A 45 -9.05 -7.46 -9.15
CA PRO A 45 -9.03 -8.87 -9.52
C PRO A 45 -7.65 -9.50 -9.30
N GLY A 46 -7.63 -10.67 -8.69
CA GLY A 46 -6.40 -11.41 -8.36
C GLY A 46 -5.64 -10.87 -7.14
N ILE A 47 -6.27 -9.99 -6.35
CA ILE A 47 -5.78 -9.56 -5.04
C ILE A 47 -6.82 -9.93 -3.97
N ARG A 48 -6.36 -10.50 -2.86
CA ARG A 48 -7.16 -10.73 -1.66
C ARG A 48 -6.46 -10.07 -0.46
N VAL A 49 -6.98 -8.94 -0.01
CA VAL A 49 -6.46 -8.28 1.20
C VAL A 49 -6.82 -9.13 2.43
N ILE A 50 -5.81 -9.49 3.21
CA ILE A 50 -5.94 -10.26 4.46
C ILE A 50 -6.10 -9.31 5.65
N GLY A 51 -5.34 -8.22 5.66
CA GLY A 51 -5.39 -7.22 6.73
C GLY A 51 -4.47 -6.05 6.45
N ASN A 52 -4.59 -5.00 7.25
CA ASN A 52 -3.70 -3.86 7.26
C ASN A 52 -3.31 -3.48 8.69
N MET A 53 -2.22 -2.74 8.84
CA MET A 53 -1.71 -2.23 10.10
C MET A 53 -1.23 -0.80 9.87
N ASP A 54 -1.80 0.14 10.61
CA ASP A 54 -1.32 1.52 10.65
C ASP A 54 -0.38 1.67 11.85
N ASP A 55 0.88 2.00 11.55
CA ASP A 55 1.97 2.07 12.52
C ASP A 55 2.24 3.52 12.95
N ASP A 56 1.41 4.46 12.50
CA ASP A 56 1.60 5.91 12.67
C ASP A 56 1.52 6.39 14.13
N GLN A 57 1.01 5.57 15.05
CA GLN A 57 0.96 5.88 16.48
C GLN A 57 2.31 5.72 17.19
N ILE A 58 3.19 4.86 16.67
CA ILE A 58 4.52 4.60 17.24
C ILE A 58 5.65 4.93 16.26
N MET A 59 5.34 5.01 14.97
CA MET A 59 6.19 5.51 13.90
C MET A 59 5.59 6.80 13.32
N VAL A 60 5.81 7.91 14.04
CA VAL A 60 5.28 9.24 13.69
C VAL A 60 6.29 9.99 12.80
N GLY A 61 5.86 10.44 11.63
CA GLY A 61 6.67 11.24 10.70
C GLY A 61 6.98 10.53 9.38
N PRO A 62 7.82 11.14 8.51
CA PRO A 62 8.15 10.56 7.22
C PRO A 62 8.96 9.26 7.37
N SER A 63 8.63 8.28 6.53
CA SER A 63 9.36 7.01 6.48
C SER A 63 10.05 6.82 5.11
N PRO A 64 11.38 7.05 5.02
CA PRO A 64 12.15 6.77 3.82
C PRO A 64 12.55 5.28 3.70
N GLY A 65 12.18 4.42 4.65
CA GLY A 65 12.53 3.00 4.67
C GLY A 65 11.97 2.36 5.93
N TRP A 66 12.31 1.10 6.20
CA TRP A 66 11.82 0.44 7.42
C TRP A 66 12.27 1.18 8.70
N PRO A 67 11.39 1.39 9.70
CA PRO A 67 9.97 1.01 9.75
C PRO A 67 9.05 1.87 8.87
N TRP A 68 8.01 1.25 8.31
CA TRP A 68 7.03 1.87 7.42
C TRP A 68 5.83 2.45 8.19
N THR A 69 5.13 3.46 7.64
CA THR A 69 3.95 4.06 8.29
C THR A 69 2.75 3.14 8.28
N THR A 70 2.56 2.37 7.21
CA THR A 70 1.38 1.51 7.05
C THR A 70 1.76 0.25 6.29
N TYR A 71 1.10 -0.85 6.62
CA TYR A 71 1.32 -2.14 6.00
C TYR A 71 0.00 -2.74 5.52
N VAL A 72 0.01 -3.42 4.36
CA VAL A 72 -1.13 -4.22 3.89
C VAL A 72 -0.65 -5.62 3.55
N LEU A 73 -1.19 -6.62 4.25
CA LEU A 73 -0.96 -8.03 3.96
C LEU A 73 -2.04 -8.51 2.98
N ALA A 74 -1.63 -9.11 1.88
CA ALA A 74 -2.53 -9.64 0.87
C ALA A 74 -1.99 -10.93 0.25
N ASP A 75 -2.89 -11.68 -0.35
CA ASP A 75 -2.56 -12.71 -1.33
C ASP A 75 -2.74 -12.14 -2.74
N ALA A 76 -1.86 -12.52 -3.66
CA ALA A 76 -1.91 -12.14 -5.07
C ALA A 76 -1.74 -13.36 -5.98
N ASP A 77 -2.49 -13.40 -7.09
CA ASP A 77 -2.41 -14.52 -8.04
C ASP A 77 -1.12 -14.49 -8.86
N THR A 78 -0.60 -13.30 -9.16
CA THR A 78 0.59 -13.11 -10.01
C THR A 78 1.39 -11.88 -9.59
N LEU A 79 2.66 -11.79 -10.03
CA LEU A 79 3.46 -10.57 -9.88
C LEU A 79 2.90 -9.38 -10.66
N ASP A 80 2.12 -9.61 -11.70
CA ASP A 80 1.44 -8.54 -12.44
C ASP A 80 0.33 -7.92 -11.59
N CYS A 81 -0.42 -8.72 -10.82
CA CYS A 81 -1.37 -8.21 -9.83
C CYS A 81 -0.67 -7.36 -8.76
N VAL A 82 0.49 -7.80 -8.27
CA VAL A 82 1.31 -7.01 -7.32
C VAL A 82 1.75 -5.69 -7.92
N SER A 83 2.23 -5.72 -9.17
CA SER A 83 2.66 -4.53 -9.89
C SER A 83 1.50 -3.56 -10.16
N ALA A 84 0.31 -4.08 -10.45
CA ALA A 84 -0.91 -3.31 -10.63
C ALA A 84 -1.33 -2.58 -9.35
N VAL A 85 -1.24 -3.24 -8.18
CA VAL A 85 -1.43 -2.59 -6.87
C VAL A 85 -0.42 -1.45 -6.69
N CYS A 86 0.87 -1.70 -6.90
CA CYS A 86 1.88 -0.65 -6.78
C CYS A 86 1.62 0.52 -7.74
N ASN A 87 1.04 0.24 -8.91
CA ASN A 87 0.69 1.26 -9.88
C ASN A 87 -0.44 2.20 -9.42
N LEU A 88 -1.27 1.80 -8.45
CA LEU A 88 -2.28 2.69 -7.87
C LEU A 88 -1.67 3.97 -7.28
N PHE A 89 -0.43 3.92 -6.79
CA PHE A 89 0.28 5.11 -6.33
C PHE A 89 0.61 6.06 -7.48
N ARG A 90 0.85 5.53 -8.68
CA ARG A 90 1.12 6.31 -9.89
C ARG A 90 -0.14 6.85 -10.55
N SER A 91 -1.27 6.16 -10.42
CA SER A 91 -2.51 6.53 -11.12
C SER A 91 -3.50 7.31 -10.26
N THR A 92 -3.54 7.09 -8.94
CA THR A 92 -4.56 7.70 -8.08
C THR A 92 -4.33 9.20 -7.93
N PRO A 93 -5.27 10.06 -8.39
CA PRO A 93 -5.14 11.50 -8.30
C PRO A 93 -5.30 12.00 -6.86
N VAL A 94 -4.60 13.09 -6.53
CA VAL A 94 -4.81 13.87 -5.30
C VAL A 94 -5.49 15.18 -5.68
N GLY A 95 -6.60 15.51 -5.00
CA GLY A 95 -7.39 16.71 -5.29
C GLY A 95 -7.87 16.74 -6.74
N GLU A 96 -7.59 17.83 -7.44
CA GLU A 96 -7.93 18.01 -8.86
C GLU A 96 -7.03 17.18 -9.82
N GLY A 97 -6.05 16.46 -9.29
CA GLY A 97 -5.26 15.49 -10.05
C GLY A 97 -3.97 16.02 -10.67
N THR A 98 -3.56 17.26 -10.34
CA THR A 98 -2.23 17.83 -10.63
C THR A 98 -1.11 16.91 -10.15
N TYR A 99 -1.28 16.34 -8.95
CA TYR A 99 -0.38 15.34 -8.40
C TYR A 99 -1.09 13.99 -8.25
N LYS A 100 -0.28 12.94 -8.15
CA LYS A 100 -0.74 11.58 -7.85
C LYS A 100 -0.21 11.16 -6.49
N LEU A 101 -0.75 10.08 -5.95
CA LEU A 101 -0.44 9.62 -4.60
C LEU A 101 1.06 9.35 -4.38
N TRP A 102 1.81 8.96 -5.41
CA TRP A 102 3.27 8.75 -5.34
C TRP A 102 4.05 9.95 -4.81
N LYS A 103 3.52 11.18 -4.99
CA LYS A 103 4.16 12.39 -4.46
C LYS A 103 4.20 12.33 -2.94
N TYR A 104 3.14 11.84 -2.28
CA TYR A 104 2.96 11.88 -0.84
C TYR A 104 3.24 10.55 -0.14
N CYS A 105 3.13 9.43 -0.85
CA CYS A 105 3.38 8.11 -0.31
C CYS A 105 4.21 7.29 -1.29
N LYS A 106 5.00 6.37 -0.78
CA LYS A 106 5.69 5.34 -1.58
C LYS A 106 5.29 3.95 -1.10
N VAL A 107 5.47 2.96 -1.96
CA VAL A 107 5.17 1.56 -1.65
C VAL A 107 6.33 0.66 -2.07
N GLU A 108 6.65 -0.29 -1.21
CA GLU A 108 7.52 -1.44 -1.49
C GLU A 108 6.69 -2.72 -1.30
N ALA A 109 6.70 -3.61 -2.28
CA ALA A 109 6.05 -4.91 -2.16
C ALA A 109 7.08 -5.98 -1.79
N ARG A 110 6.90 -6.63 -0.63
CA ARG A 110 7.69 -7.80 -0.23
C ARG A 110 6.90 -9.06 -0.55
N VAL A 111 7.36 -9.80 -1.56
CA VAL A 111 6.70 -11.01 -2.06
C VAL A 111 7.33 -12.25 -1.43
N GLY A 112 6.49 -13.14 -0.94
CA GLY A 112 6.87 -14.44 -0.40
C GLY A 112 5.74 -15.44 -0.61
N ARG A 113 5.62 -16.37 0.34
CA ARG A 113 4.61 -17.43 0.35
C ARG A 113 4.00 -17.57 1.73
N GLU A 114 2.86 -18.23 1.81
CA GLU A 114 2.32 -18.67 3.08
C GLU A 114 3.29 -19.64 3.80
N LEU A 115 3.45 -19.44 5.11
CA LEU A 115 4.18 -20.36 5.96
C LEU A 115 3.25 -21.52 6.34
N ILE A 116 3.51 -22.69 5.77
CA ILE A 116 2.81 -23.94 6.08
C ILE A 116 3.78 -24.85 6.82
N ILE A 117 3.42 -25.25 8.05
CA ILE A 117 4.16 -26.25 8.83
C ILE A 117 3.63 -27.63 8.47
N GLN A 118 4.51 -28.51 8.00
CA GLN A 118 4.17 -29.89 7.70
C GLN A 118 4.47 -30.74 8.94
N HIS A 119 3.52 -31.57 9.35
CA HIS A 119 3.68 -32.57 10.39
C HIS A 119 3.93 -33.95 9.76
#